data_AF-A0A5J9TQD1-F1
#
_entry.id   AF-A0A5J9TQD1-F1
#
_cell.length_a   1.000
_cell.length_b   1.000
_cell.length_c   1.000
_cell.angle_alpha   90.00
_cell.angle_beta   90.00
_cell.angle_gamma   90.00
#
_symmetry.space_group_name_H-M   'P 1'
#
loop_
_entity.id
_entity.type
_entity.pdbx_description
1 polymer ?
#
loop_
_entity_poly.entity_id
_entity_poly.type
_entity_poly.pdbx_seq_one_letter_code
_entity_poly.pdbx_strand_id
1 'polypeptide(L)'
;MLHRPSSLAPSLHEQPPPIVRSCSYGLFPVLSNAEYVQSRVDWINKLVWPHHCRRWCKNEFLDKRHKAQESRMAYEDVAQNRGGSRAFGETSQFLEHKFGPGKGSTINTYAVMKSGMKNVETNGRSGPIISSKAQTCLNDYTSGLEDAHPEEDLEQQDVDGKVLCKTSGGLRHGRVAIADGAVRKADVIAAGKETHVRPSTTSIPVTVQNLARDNKRLLQSNERLLNSNASVNQLNNQPIMMLYADLGREPSGEILQQVQEIQAQQAQEIHAQGATGSSHNHERNNDGCDNNHEGNNDGCEDNSSKDEAS
;
A
#
# COMPACT_ATOMS: atom_id res chain seq x y z
N MET A 1 0.04 73.56 -1.48
CA MET A 1 0.62 72.53 -2.39
C MET A 1 2.05 72.31 -1.92
N LEU A 2 2.50 71.17 -1.41
CA LEU A 2 2.05 69.77 -1.50
C LEU A 2 2.33 69.08 -0.16
N HIS A 3 1.35 68.31 0.32
CA HIS A 3 1.50 67.36 1.42
C HIS A 3 2.45 66.23 1.03
N ARG A 4 3.42 65.89 1.89
CA ARG A 4 4.11 64.60 1.87
C ARG A 4 3.16 63.55 2.47
N PRO A 5 2.85 62.45 1.77
CA PRO A 5 2.07 61.37 2.35
C PRO A 5 2.97 60.42 3.15
N SER A 6 2.55 60.14 4.38
CA SER A 6 3.03 59.01 5.19
C SER A 6 2.66 57.69 4.50
N SER A 7 3.64 56.94 4.01
CA SER A 7 3.43 55.55 3.62
C SER A 7 3.89 54.62 4.75
N LEU A 8 2.93 54.20 5.57
CA LEU A 8 3.02 52.98 6.37
C LEU A 8 3.12 51.80 5.39
N ALA A 9 4.29 51.16 5.33
CA ALA A 9 4.43 49.86 4.68
C ALA A 9 3.77 48.78 5.57
N PRO A 10 3.02 47.82 5.03
CA PRO A 10 2.45 46.73 5.81
C PRO A 10 3.57 45.77 6.27
N SER A 11 3.59 45.49 7.56
CA SER A 11 4.47 44.51 8.20
C SER A 11 4.40 43.17 7.49
N LEU A 12 5.57 42.67 7.08
CA LEU A 12 5.76 41.29 6.65
C LEU A 12 5.25 40.33 7.73
N HIS A 13 4.63 39.26 7.23
CA HIS A 13 4.04 38.15 7.95
C HIS A 13 5.08 37.52 8.91
N GLU A 14 5.11 37.96 10.17
CA GLU A 14 5.84 37.24 11.22
C GLU A 14 5.15 35.88 11.42
N GLN A 15 5.78 34.83 10.92
CA GLN A 15 5.50 33.48 11.39
C GLN A 15 6.04 33.39 12.83
N PRO A 16 5.23 33.01 13.83
CA PRO A 16 5.74 32.84 15.18
C PRO A 16 6.78 31.71 15.20
N PRO A 17 7.79 31.81 16.08
CA PRO A 17 8.90 30.86 16.12
C PRO A 17 8.41 29.43 16.38
N PRO A 18 9.09 28.40 15.84
CA PRO A 18 8.74 27.02 16.11
C PRO A 18 8.83 26.73 17.61
N ILE A 19 7.84 25.99 18.11
CA ILE A 19 7.79 25.55 19.51
C ILE A 19 8.89 24.50 19.71
N VAL A 20 10.06 24.94 20.20
CA VAL A 20 11.16 24.04 20.56
C VAL A 20 10.98 23.64 22.02
N ARG A 21 10.52 22.41 22.27
CA ARG A 21 10.62 21.76 23.58
C ARG A 21 11.73 20.72 23.52
N SER A 22 12.73 20.84 24.40
CA SER A 22 13.81 19.85 24.52
C SER A 22 13.25 18.53 25.03
N CYS A 23 13.38 17.47 24.23
CA CYS A 23 12.93 16.12 24.56
C CYS A 23 14.07 15.35 25.23
N SER A 24 14.10 15.34 26.56
CA SER A 24 14.85 14.35 27.32
C SER A 24 13.94 13.13 27.51
N TYR A 25 14.33 12.00 26.91
CA TYR A 25 13.67 10.69 26.97
C TYR A 25 12.39 10.51 26.14
N GLY A 26 12.52 10.46 24.81
CA GLY A 26 11.65 9.67 23.91
C GLY A 26 10.14 9.99 23.85
N LEU A 27 9.65 10.90 24.67
CA LEU A 27 8.27 11.36 24.72
C LEU A 27 8.18 12.65 23.93
N PHE A 28 7.78 12.57 22.67
CA PHE A 28 7.29 13.76 21.99
C PHE A 28 6.16 14.35 22.84
N PRO A 29 6.27 15.61 23.31
CA PRO A 29 5.24 16.20 24.14
C PRO A 29 3.94 16.23 23.34
N VAL A 30 2.86 15.72 23.96
CA VAL A 30 1.52 15.82 23.38
C VAL A 30 1.20 17.31 23.29
N LEU A 31 0.96 17.78 22.06
CA LEU A 31 0.62 19.18 21.83
C LEU A 31 -0.81 19.44 22.30
N SER A 32 -1.04 20.64 22.82
CA SER A 32 -2.39 21.16 23.03
C SER A 32 -3.08 21.40 21.68
N ASN A 33 -4.41 21.54 21.70
CA ASN A 33 -5.17 21.82 20.48
C ASN A 33 -4.69 23.12 19.80
N ALA A 34 -4.35 24.15 20.57
CA ALA A 34 -3.83 25.42 20.04
C ALA A 34 -2.46 25.22 19.35
N GLU A 35 -1.57 24.45 19.96
CA GLU A 35 -0.25 24.14 19.40
C GLU A 35 -0.36 23.29 18.11
N TYR A 36 -1.31 22.34 18.06
CA TYR A 36 -1.59 21.58 16.84
C TYR A 36 -2.14 22.47 15.73
N VAL A 37 -3.08 23.37 16.04
CA VAL A 37 -3.63 24.31 15.05
C VAL A 37 -2.53 25.21 14.46
N GLN A 38 -1.59 25.66 15.28
CA GLN A 38 -0.45 26.46 14.84
C GLN A 38 0.55 25.68 13.98
N SER A 39 0.64 24.36 14.17
CA SER A 39 1.58 23.47 13.47
C SER A 39 1.00 22.86 12.19
N ARG A 40 0.14 23.60 11.47
CA ARG A 40 -0.52 23.09 10.26
C ARG A 40 0.49 22.77 9.16
N VAL A 41 0.37 21.58 8.59
CA VAL A 41 1.15 21.17 7.41
C VAL A 41 0.42 21.59 6.13
N ASP A 42 1.16 22.10 5.14
CA ASP A 42 0.57 22.78 3.99
C ASP A 42 -0.26 21.89 3.06
N TRP A 43 0.06 20.59 3.00
CA TRP A 43 -0.66 19.62 2.19
C TRP A 43 -2.04 19.22 2.77
N ILE A 44 -2.38 19.64 4.00
CA ILE A 44 -3.71 19.41 4.58
C ILE A 44 -4.58 20.65 4.43
N ASN A 45 -5.83 20.42 4.01
CA ASN A 45 -6.84 21.46 3.87
C ASN A 45 -7.03 22.25 5.18
N LYS A 46 -6.99 23.59 5.06
CA LYS A 46 -7.10 24.54 6.19
C LYS A 46 -8.39 24.38 7.00
N LEU A 47 -9.50 24.01 6.35
CA LEU A 47 -10.79 23.81 7.00
C LEU A 47 -10.85 22.48 7.76
N VAL A 48 -10.11 21.47 7.30
CA VAL A 48 -10.12 20.12 7.88
C VAL A 48 -9.14 20.00 9.05
N TRP A 49 -8.00 20.69 8.98
CA TRP A 49 -6.95 20.62 10.01
C TRP A 49 -7.46 20.80 11.46
N PRO A 50 -8.30 21.81 11.79
CA PRO A 50 -8.83 21.96 13.15
C PRO A 50 -9.65 20.76 13.64
N HIS A 51 -10.27 20.00 12.74
CA HIS A 51 -10.98 18.77 13.12
C HIS A 51 -10.02 17.67 13.55
N HIS A 52 -8.89 17.50 12.86
CA HIS A 52 -7.84 16.57 13.26
C HIS A 52 -7.22 16.96 14.60
N CYS A 53 -6.88 18.24 14.79
CA CYS A 53 -6.33 18.75 16.05
C CYS A 53 -7.26 18.41 17.23
N ARG A 54 -8.55 18.71 17.10
CA ARG A 54 -9.55 18.40 18.13
C ARG A 54 -9.66 16.91 18.40
N ARG A 55 -9.60 16.06 17.35
CA ARG A 55 -9.64 14.60 17.49
C ARG A 55 -8.44 14.07 18.27
N TRP A 56 -7.24 14.55 17.99
CA TRP A 56 -6.00 14.13 18.67
C TRP A 56 -5.94 14.55 20.13
N CYS A 57 -6.65 15.61 20.51
CA CYS A 57 -6.77 16.05 21.91
C CYS A 57 -7.93 15.39 22.67
N LYS A 58 -8.73 14.50 22.06
CA LYS A 58 -9.77 13.75 22.80
C LYS A 58 -9.11 12.68 23.68
N ASN A 59 -9.61 12.52 24.90
CA ASN A 59 -9.14 11.47 25.83
C ASN A 59 -9.13 10.08 25.18
N GLU A 60 -10.20 9.73 24.46
CA GLU A 60 -10.28 8.45 23.72
C GLU A 60 -9.11 8.22 22.74
N PHE A 61 -8.61 9.29 22.09
CA PHE A 61 -7.41 9.18 21.24
C PHE A 61 -6.15 8.99 22.07
N LEU A 62 -6.00 9.79 23.13
CA LEU A 62 -4.84 9.77 24.01
C LEU A 62 -4.70 8.42 24.71
N ASP A 63 -5.80 7.83 25.17
CA ASP A 63 -5.82 6.49 25.79
C ASP A 63 -5.40 5.41 24.79
N LYS A 64 -5.93 5.45 23.56
CA LYS A 64 -5.52 4.53 22.48
C LYS A 64 -4.03 4.68 22.17
N ARG A 65 -3.54 5.91 22.09
CA ARG A 65 -2.12 6.22 21.86
C ARG A 65 -1.26 5.69 23.02
N HIS A 66 -1.69 5.91 24.26
CA HIS A 66 -0.97 5.46 25.46
C HIS A 66 -0.87 3.93 25.48
N LYS A 67 -1.98 3.22 25.30
CA LYS A 67 -1.99 1.75 25.22
C LYS A 67 -1.09 1.22 24.10
N ALA A 68 -1.13 1.85 22.93
CA ALA A 68 -0.24 1.47 21.82
C ALA A 68 1.24 1.75 22.13
N GLN A 69 1.53 2.82 22.87
CA GLN A 69 2.88 3.14 23.32
C GLN A 69 3.35 2.14 24.40
N GLU A 70 2.54 1.86 25.41
CA GLU A 70 2.81 0.84 26.42
C GLU A 70 3.04 -0.52 25.79
N SER A 71 2.19 -0.94 24.85
CA SER A 71 2.38 -2.21 24.12
C SER A 71 3.71 -2.27 23.38
N ARG A 72 4.14 -1.17 22.74
CA ARG A 72 5.45 -1.08 22.08
C ARG A 72 6.61 -1.12 23.08
N MET A 73 6.45 -0.53 24.25
CA MET A 73 7.50 -0.47 25.29
C MET A 73 7.54 -1.71 26.17
N ALA A 74 6.43 -2.44 26.32
CA ALA A 74 6.33 -3.67 27.09
C ALA A 74 7.05 -4.84 26.41
N TYR A 75 7.35 -4.72 25.12
CA TYR A 75 8.10 -5.73 24.39
C TYR A 75 9.61 -5.50 24.57
N GLU A 76 10.23 -6.26 25.47
CA GLU A 76 11.65 -6.11 25.80
C GLU A 76 12.58 -6.54 24.66
N ASP A 77 12.13 -7.47 23.81
CA ASP A 77 12.93 -8.07 22.75
C ASP A 77 12.40 -7.78 21.33
N VAL A 78 12.67 -6.57 20.84
CA VAL A 78 12.25 -6.11 19.51
C VAL A 78 13.34 -6.31 18.46
N ALA A 79 12.97 -6.91 17.32
CA ALA A 79 13.85 -7.09 16.16
C ALA A 79 14.16 -5.79 15.38
N GLN A 80 13.72 -4.64 15.89
CA GLN A 80 13.80 -3.35 15.21
C GLN A 80 15.25 -2.93 15.01
N ASN A 81 15.54 -2.38 13.83
CA ASN A 81 16.87 -1.88 13.51
C ASN A 81 17.25 -0.74 14.49
N ARG A 82 18.46 -0.81 15.04
CA ARG A 82 19.04 0.20 15.96
C ARG A 82 20.03 1.13 15.27
N GLY A 83 20.27 0.95 13.97
CA GLY A 83 21.15 1.78 13.14
C GLY A 83 20.71 3.24 12.93
N GLY A 84 19.50 3.61 13.36
CA GLY A 84 18.94 4.95 13.16
C GLY A 84 18.45 5.17 11.72
N SER A 85 18.48 6.43 11.25
CA SER A 85 17.97 6.83 9.93
C SER A 85 18.94 6.61 8.76
N ARG A 86 20.15 6.08 9.01
CA ARG A 86 21.15 5.85 7.95
C ARG A 86 20.77 4.63 7.12
N ALA A 87 20.87 4.76 5.80
CA ALA A 87 20.60 3.65 4.90
C ALA A 87 21.71 2.58 4.98
N PHE A 88 21.42 1.37 4.46
CA PHE A 88 22.38 0.25 4.48
C PHE A 88 23.68 0.59 3.73
N GLY A 89 23.58 1.11 2.50
CA GLY A 89 24.75 1.50 1.71
C GLY A 89 25.61 2.58 2.38
N GLU A 90 24.97 3.59 3.00
CA GLU A 90 25.69 4.61 3.77
C GLU A 90 26.38 4.04 5.00
N THR A 91 25.76 3.05 5.65
CA THR A 91 26.33 2.37 6.81
C THR A 91 27.57 1.57 6.40
N SER A 92 27.47 0.80 5.32
CA SER A 92 28.60 0.04 4.76
C SER A 92 29.76 0.96 4.38
N GLN A 93 29.49 2.03 3.62
CA GLN A 93 30.51 3.02 3.22
C GLN A 93 31.16 3.70 4.42
N PHE A 94 30.38 4.04 5.45
CA PHE A 94 30.91 4.63 6.67
C PHE A 94 31.85 3.68 7.41
N LEU A 95 31.49 2.40 7.50
CA LEU A 95 32.32 1.40 8.16
C LEU A 95 33.65 1.23 7.43
N GLU A 96 33.60 1.13 6.10
CA GLU A 96 34.79 1.02 5.25
C GLU A 96 35.70 2.26 5.39
N HIS A 97 35.11 3.45 5.33
CA HIS A 97 35.86 4.71 5.43
C HIS A 97 36.51 4.91 6.80
N LYS A 98 35.80 4.57 7.89
CA LYS A 98 36.23 4.86 9.25
C LYS A 98 37.16 3.80 9.83
N PHE A 99 36.92 2.53 9.51
CA PHE A 99 37.60 1.39 10.15
C PHE A 99 38.49 0.60 9.18
N GLY A 100 38.50 0.97 7.91
CA GLY A 100 39.37 0.41 6.88
C GLY A 100 38.72 -0.69 6.05
N PRO A 101 39.50 -1.27 5.11
CA PRO A 101 38.98 -2.22 4.15
C PRO A 101 38.33 -3.47 4.77
N GLY A 102 37.23 -3.93 4.19
CA GLY A 102 36.47 -5.11 4.62
C GLY A 102 35.60 -4.90 5.87
N LYS A 103 35.45 -3.66 6.36
CA LYS A 103 34.58 -3.36 7.51
C LYS A 103 33.17 -3.00 7.10
N GLY A 104 32.98 -2.59 5.85
CA GLY A 104 31.69 -2.39 5.21
C GLY A 104 31.07 -3.67 4.64
N SER A 105 31.55 -4.86 4.99
CA SER A 105 30.97 -6.12 4.52
C SER A 105 29.47 -6.21 4.79
N THR A 106 28.77 -6.99 3.99
CA THR A 106 27.31 -7.15 4.11
C THR A 106 26.92 -7.65 5.50
N ILE A 107 27.60 -8.68 6.01
CA ILE A 107 27.32 -9.27 7.32
C ILE A 107 27.61 -8.28 8.44
N ASN A 108 28.77 -7.62 8.43
CA ASN A 108 29.11 -6.66 9.48
C ASN A 108 28.18 -5.44 9.44
N THR A 109 27.84 -4.94 8.24
CA THR A 109 26.88 -3.84 8.06
C THR A 109 25.50 -4.22 8.62
N TYR A 110 25.01 -5.43 8.32
CA TYR A 110 23.76 -5.93 8.87
C TYR A 110 23.82 -6.02 10.39
N ALA A 111 24.89 -6.60 10.94
CA ALA A 111 25.10 -6.71 12.37
C ALA A 111 25.11 -5.34 13.06
N VAL A 112 25.80 -4.35 12.49
CA VAL A 112 25.82 -2.95 12.98
C VAL A 112 24.43 -2.30 12.90
N MET A 113 23.64 -2.58 11.87
CA MET A 113 22.27 -2.07 11.80
C MET A 113 21.34 -2.69 12.86
N LYS A 114 21.61 -3.93 13.30
CA LYS A 114 20.89 -4.60 14.38
C LYS A 114 21.36 -4.19 15.77
N SER A 115 22.67 -4.15 16.03
CA SER A 115 23.25 -3.74 17.32
C SER A 115 23.15 -2.23 17.53
N GLY A 116 23.27 -1.45 16.45
CA GLY A 116 23.23 0.00 16.41
C GLY A 116 24.62 0.61 16.23
N MET A 117 24.71 1.70 15.46
CA MET A 117 25.97 2.40 15.13
C MET A 117 26.77 2.86 16.36
N LYS A 118 26.11 3.11 17.49
CA LYS A 118 26.77 3.48 18.75
C LYS A 118 27.51 2.32 19.42
N ASN A 119 27.21 1.09 19.02
CA ASN A 119 27.77 -0.14 19.58
C ASN A 119 28.85 -0.74 18.66
N VAL A 120 29.35 0.00 17.67
CA VAL A 120 30.48 -0.44 16.84
C VAL A 120 31.75 -0.38 17.68
N GLU A 121 32.49 -1.48 17.73
CA GLU A 121 33.76 -1.59 18.43
C GLU A 121 34.85 -0.74 17.74
N THR A 122 35.95 -0.49 18.44
CA THR A 122 37.08 0.29 17.91
C THR A 122 37.73 -0.36 16.68
N ASN A 123 37.58 -1.68 16.53
CA ASN A 123 38.05 -2.48 15.39
C ASN A 123 37.08 -2.47 14.19
N GLY A 124 35.97 -1.72 14.27
CA GLY A 124 34.94 -1.60 13.23
C GLY A 124 33.92 -2.73 13.17
N ARG A 125 33.98 -3.72 14.07
CA ARG A 125 32.97 -4.79 14.15
C ARG A 125 31.75 -4.33 14.93
N SER A 126 30.61 -4.91 14.59
CA SER A 126 29.43 -4.81 15.43
C SER A 126 29.72 -5.34 16.84
N GLY A 127 29.41 -4.54 17.86
CA GLY A 127 29.30 -5.03 19.23
C GLY A 127 28.05 -5.91 19.43
N PRO A 128 27.80 -6.35 20.67
CA PRO A 128 26.73 -7.32 20.99
C PRO A 128 25.33 -6.84 20.56
N ILE A 129 24.58 -7.74 19.90
CA ILE A 129 23.16 -7.53 19.60
C ILE A 129 22.36 -7.98 20.83
N ILE A 130 21.79 -7.00 21.55
CA ILE A 130 21.05 -7.27 22.80
C ILE A 130 19.72 -7.99 22.54
N SER A 131 19.07 -7.73 21.40
CA SER A 131 17.79 -8.38 21.06
C SER A 131 18.03 -9.78 20.51
N SER A 132 17.43 -10.79 21.16
CA SER A 132 17.52 -12.18 20.71
C SER A 132 16.87 -12.33 19.33
N LYS A 133 15.73 -11.68 19.09
CA LYS A 133 15.09 -11.67 17.76
C LYS A 133 15.95 -11.01 16.68
N ALA A 134 16.60 -9.89 17.01
CA ALA A 134 17.48 -9.22 16.06
C ALA A 134 18.71 -10.09 15.74
N GLN A 135 19.24 -10.81 16.74
CA GLN A 135 20.31 -11.79 16.56
C GLN A 135 19.84 -12.96 15.70
N THR A 136 18.64 -13.50 15.94
CA THR A 136 18.03 -14.53 15.09
C THR A 136 17.90 -14.05 13.64
N CYS A 137 17.43 -12.83 13.40
CA CYS A 137 17.37 -12.29 12.03
C CYS A 137 18.73 -12.23 11.33
N LEU A 138 19.80 -11.90 12.05
CA LEU A 138 21.16 -11.92 11.50
C LEU A 138 21.58 -13.37 11.21
N ASN A 139 21.39 -14.27 12.16
CA ASN A 139 21.76 -15.68 12.02
C ASN A 139 21.01 -16.35 10.85
N ASP A 140 19.69 -16.15 10.75
CA ASP A 140 18.88 -16.69 9.66
C ASP A 140 19.38 -16.19 8.30
N TYR A 141 19.77 -14.91 8.22
CA TYR A 141 20.35 -14.34 7.01
C TYR A 141 21.73 -14.94 6.69
N THR A 142 22.63 -15.03 7.67
CA THR A 142 23.96 -15.65 7.50
C THR A 142 23.83 -17.10 7.05
N SER A 143 22.99 -17.91 7.72
CA SER A 143 22.77 -19.31 7.33
C SER A 143 22.13 -19.42 5.95
N GLY A 144 21.20 -18.52 5.61
CA GLY A 144 20.63 -18.47 4.26
C GLY A 144 21.65 -18.10 3.17
N LEU A 145 22.68 -17.32 3.51
CA LEU A 145 23.79 -17.03 2.61
C LEU A 145 24.73 -18.23 2.47
N GLU A 146 25.07 -18.90 3.57
CA GLU A 146 25.86 -20.13 3.58
C GLU A 146 25.21 -21.22 2.70
N ASP A 147 23.89 -21.38 2.81
CA ASP A 147 23.11 -22.34 2.00
C ASP A 147 23.06 -21.97 0.51
N ALA A 148 22.99 -20.67 0.19
CA ALA A 148 22.91 -20.19 -1.19
C ALA A 148 24.28 -20.16 -1.89
N HIS A 149 25.34 -19.92 -1.12
CA HIS A 149 26.70 -19.65 -1.61
C HIS A 149 27.76 -20.41 -0.79
N PRO A 150 27.78 -21.76 -0.83
CA PRO A 150 28.58 -22.59 0.07
C PRO A 150 30.10 -22.51 -0.12
N GLU A 151 30.57 -21.96 -1.24
CA GLU A 151 32.00 -21.84 -1.58
C GLU A 151 32.49 -20.38 -1.66
N GLU A 152 31.62 -19.39 -1.43
CA GLU A 152 31.98 -17.98 -1.54
C GLU A 152 32.38 -17.38 -0.18
N ASP A 153 33.31 -16.40 -0.21
CA ASP A 153 33.61 -15.59 0.96
C ASP A 153 32.46 -14.60 1.22
N LEU A 154 31.61 -14.94 2.19
CA LEU A 154 30.41 -14.18 2.55
C LEU A 154 30.71 -12.73 3.00
N GLU A 155 31.95 -12.45 3.43
CA GLU A 155 32.37 -11.10 3.82
C GLU A 155 32.61 -10.19 2.61
N GLN A 156 32.81 -10.75 1.41
CA GLN A 156 33.02 -10.01 0.16
C GLN A 156 31.77 -9.94 -0.71
N GLN A 157 30.68 -10.58 -0.28
CA GLN A 157 29.46 -10.66 -1.06
C GLN A 157 28.59 -9.41 -0.90
N ASP A 158 28.04 -8.94 -2.02
CA ASP A 158 26.97 -7.94 -2.03
C ASP A 158 25.71 -8.48 -1.34
N VAL A 159 24.80 -7.58 -0.95
CA VAL A 159 23.55 -7.98 -0.28
C VAL A 159 22.69 -8.85 -1.19
N ASP A 160 22.48 -10.11 -0.81
CA ASP A 160 21.58 -11.01 -1.53
C ASP A 160 20.12 -10.72 -1.15
N GLY A 161 19.43 -9.98 -2.02
CA GLY A 161 18.02 -9.63 -1.85
C GLY A 161 17.07 -10.82 -1.83
N LYS A 162 17.43 -11.96 -2.44
CA LYS A 162 16.60 -13.17 -2.46
C LYS A 162 16.69 -13.90 -1.12
N VAL A 163 17.91 -14.09 -0.61
CA VAL A 163 18.13 -14.66 0.73
C VAL A 163 17.48 -13.77 1.77
N LEU A 164 17.70 -12.46 1.70
CA LEU A 164 17.11 -11.49 2.63
C LEU A 164 15.58 -11.55 2.65
N CYS A 165 14.95 -11.59 1.46
CA CYS A 165 13.50 -11.69 1.36
C CYS A 165 12.96 -12.99 1.97
N LYS A 166 13.65 -14.12 1.78
CA LYS A 166 13.22 -15.42 2.32
C LYS A 166 13.35 -15.46 3.85
N THR A 167 14.51 -15.07 4.37
CA THR A 167 14.82 -15.14 5.81
C THR A 167 14.05 -14.08 6.61
N SER A 168 13.68 -12.94 6.01
CA SER A 168 12.86 -11.91 6.66
C SER A 168 11.35 -12.19 6.62
N GLY A 169 10.90 -13.32 6.08
CA GLY A 169 9.49 -13.66 5.95
C GLY A 169 8.75 -12.83 4.89
N GLY A 170 9.44 -12.50 3.79
CA GLY A 170 8.89 -11.84 2.61
C GLY A 170 8.91 -10.31 2.66
N LEU A 171 8.18 -9.71 1.71
CA LEU A 171 8.02 -8.27 1.53
C LEU A 171 6.86 -7.72 2.36
N ARG A 172 7.08 -7.47 3.66
CA ARG A 172 6.07 -6.78 4.49
C ARG A 172 5.94 -5.32 4.01
N HIS A 173 4.74 -4.92 3.61
CA HIS A 173 4.43 -3.59 3.04
C HIS A 173 5.17 -3.27 1.72
N GLY A 174 5.58 -4.30 0.96
CA GLY A 174 6.27 -4.10 -0.33
C GLY A 174 7.72 -3.63 -0.20
N ARG A 175 8.31 -3.71 1.00
CA ARG A 175 9.70 -3.34 1.29
C ARG A 175 10.44 -4.49 1.96
N VAL A 176 11.77 -4.53 1.75
CA VAL A 176 12.67 -5.37 2.54
C VAL A 176 12.83 -4.80 3.95
N ALA A 177 12.97 -5.68 4.95
CA ALA A 177 13.10 -5.27 6.34
C ALA A 177 14.39 -4.47 6.62
N ILE A 178 15.46 -4.76 5.87
CA ILE A 178 16.78 -4.11 5.89
C ILE A 178 17.25 -3.96 4.44
N ALA A 179 18.19 -3.04 4.17
CA ALA A 179 18.82 -2.88 2.86
C ALA A 179 17.89 -2.36 1.74
N ASP A 180 16.80 -1.66 2.09
CA ASP A 180 15.97 -0.95 1.10
C ASP A 180 16.85 0.05 0.32
N GLY A 181 16.87 -0.08 -1.01
CA GLY A 181 17.73 0.68 -1.92
C GLY A 181 19.14 0.09 -2.15
N ALA A 182 19.60 -0.89 -1.36
CA ALA A 182 20.86 -1.60 -1.61
C ALA A 182 20.66 -2.91 -2.40
N VAL A 183 19.43 -3.41 -2.49
CA VAL A 183 19.04 -4.58 -3.29
C VAL A 183 18.17 -4.16 -4.48
N ARG A 184 18.30 -4.85 -5.62
CA ARG A 184 17.45 -4.57 -6.79
C ARG A 184 16.02 -4.99 -6.49
N LYS A 185 15.08 -4.04 -6.55
CA LYS A 185 13.66 -4.28 -6.23
C LYS A 185 13.03 -5.40 -7.05
N ALA A 186 13.44 -5.58 -8.31
CA ALA A 186 12.94 -6.64 -9.18
C ALA A 186 13.24 -8.04 -8.63
N ASP A 187 14.47 -8.27 -8.17
CA ASP A 187 14.91 -9.57 -7.64
C ASP A 187 14.16 -9.92 -6.35
N VAL A 188 13.96 -8.92 -5.49
CA VAL A 188 13.20 -9.09 -4.25
C VAL A 188 11.73 -9.38 -4.53
N ILE A 189 11.12 -8.69 -5.52
CA ILE A 189 9.73 -8.97 -5.91
C ILE A 189 9.60 -10.39 -6.48
N ALA A 190 10.55 -10.83 -7.30
CA ALA A 190 10.59 -12.20 -7.81
C ALA A 190 10.68 -13.21 -6.66
N ALA A 191 11.60 -13.01 -5.72
CA ALA A 191 11.75 -13.85 -4.53
C ALA A 191 10.50 -13.84 -3.62
N GLY A 192 9.86 -12.68 -3.46
CA GLY A 192 8.62 -12.53 -2.73
C GLY A 192 7.46 -13.30 -3.37
N LYS A 193 7.39 -13.32 -4.71
CA LYS A 193 6.40 -14.12 -5.45
C LYS A 193 6.68 -15.62 -5.35
N GLU A 194 7.94 -16.04 -5.36
CA GLU A 194 8.35 -17.44 -5.16
C GLU A 194 8.03 -17.96 -3.74
N THR A 195 8.15 -17.13 -2.72
CA THR A 195 7.82 -17.49 -1.33
C THR A 195 6.32 -17.46 -1.07
N HIS A 196 5.59 -16.59 -1.78
CA HIS A 196 4.13 -16.59 -1.86
C HIS A 196 3.62 -17.49 -2.99
N VAL A 197 4.19 -18.70 -3.13
CA VAL A 197 3.46 -19.79 -3.78
C VAL A 197 2.28 -20.10 -2.87
N ARG A 198 1.15 -19.45 -3.17
CA ARG A 198 -0.15 -19.95 -2.75
C ARG A 198 -0.16 -21.45 -3.11
N PRO A 199 -0.36 -22.37 -2.17
CA PRO A 199 -0.42 -23.78 -2.52
C PRO A 199 -1.49 -23.96 -3.59
N SER A 200 -1.08 -24.32 -4.79
CA SER A 200 -1.97 -24.62 -5.92
C SER A 200 -2.70 -25.94 -5.74
N THR A 201 -2.87 -26.42 -4.51
CA THR A 201 -3.67 -27.58 -4.17
C THR A 201 -4.82 -27.15 -3.25
N THR A 202 -6.01 -27.22 -3.85
CA THR A 202 -7.33 -27.21 -3.22
C THR A 202 -7.99 -25.83 -3.09
N SER A 203 -9.01 -25.64 -3.95
CA SER A 203 -9.94 -24.52 -4.09
C SER A 203 -9.40 -23.26 -4.77
N ILE A 204 -9.90 -23.03 -6.00
CA ILE A 204 -9.96 -21.71 -6.62
C ILE A 204 -10.44 -20.72 -5.54
N PRO A 205 -9.75 -19.59 -5.31
CA PRO A 205 -10.10 -18.64 -4.25
C PRO A 205 -11.59 -18.31 -4.34
N VAL A 206 -12.28 -18.28 -3.20
CA VAL A 206 -13.73 -17.98 -3.11
C VAL A 206 -14.08 -16.71 -3.90
N THR A 207 -13.17 -15.72 -3.92
CA THR A 207 -13.31 -14.51 -4.74
C THR A 207 -13.35 -14.78 -6.25
N VAL A 208 -12.52 -15.67 -6.77
CA VAL A 208 -12.52 -16.05 -8.19
C VAL A 208 -13.75 -16.91 -8.53
N GLN A 209 -14.18 -17.79 -7.63
CA GLN A 209 -15.44 -18.54 -7.80
C GLN A 209 -16.66 -17.61 -7.78
N ASN A 210 -16.67 -16.63 -6.90
CA ASN A 210 -17.73 -15.62 -6.83
C ASN A 210 -17.74 -14.78 -8.10
N LEU A 211 -16.58 -14.32 -8.58
CA LEU A 211 -16.47 -13.58 -9.82
C LEU A 211 -16.94 -14.39 -11.04
N ALA A 212 -16.62 -15.68 -11.11
CA ALA A 212 -17.12 -16.56 -12.15
C ALA A 212 -18.65 -16.74 -12.08
N ARG A 213 -19.21 -16.84 -10.87
CA ARG A 213 -20.66 -16.93 -10.64
C ARG A 213 -21.37 -15.62 -11.01
N ASP A 214 -20.78 -14.47 -10.67
CA ASP A 214 -21.33 -13.16 -10.96
C ASP A 214 -21.25 -12.85 -12.46
N ASN A 215 -20.15 -13.19 -13.14
CA ASN A 215 -20.06 -13.12 -14.59
C ASN A 215 -21.13 -13.98 -15.28
N LYS A 216 -21.38 -15.20 -14.77
CA LYS A 216 -22.45 -16.05 -15.30
C LYS A 216 -23.84 -15.41 -15.10
N ARG A 217 -24.08 -14.77 -13.95
CA ARG A 217 -25.34 -14.05 -13.68
C ARG A 217 -25.50 -12.83 -14.58
N LEU A 218 -24.43 -12.07 -14.80
CA LEU A 218 -24.44 -10.90 -15.70
C LEU A 218 -24.73 -11.32 -17.13
N LEU A 219 -24.13 -12.41 -17.62
CA LEU A 219 -24.42 -12.94 -18.96
C LEU A 219 -25.89 -13.33 -19.10
N GLN A 220 -26.45 -14.05 -18.12
CA GLN A 220 -27.86 -14.42 -18.12
C GLN A 220 -28.79 -13.21 -18.03
N SER A 221 -28.42 -12.19 -17.26
CA SER A 221 -29.18 -10.94 -17.15
C SER A 221 -29.16 -10.16 -18.45
N ASN A 222 -28.01 -10.05 -19.10
CA ASN A 222 -27.86 -9.38 -20.38
C ASN A 222 -28.67 -10.08 -21.47
N GLU A 223 -28.63 -11.41 -21.52
CA GLU A 223 -29.43 -12.20 -22.47
C GLU A 223 -30.93 -11.94 -22.29
N ARG A 224 -31.42 -11.89 -21.04
CA ARG A 224 -32.83 -11.54 -20.75
C ARG A 224 -33.18 -10.12 -21.18
N LEU A 225 -32.30 -9.15 -20.94
CA LEU A 225 -32.52 -7.76 -21.34
C LEU A 225 -32.54 -7.61 -22.86
N LEU A 226 -31.64 -8.28 -23.57
CA LEU A 226 -31.61 -8.29 -25.03
C LEU A 226 -32.90 -8.89 -25.60
N ASN A 227 -33.36 -10.02 -25.08
CA ASN A 227 -34.61 -10.65 -25.51
C ASN A 227 -35.83 -9.77 -25.20
N SER A 228 -35.87 -9.16 -24.01
CA SER A 228 -36.94 -8.24 -23.62
C SER A 228 -36.98 -7.00 -24.52
N ASN A 229 -35.83 -6.42 -24.84
CA ASN A 229 -35.73 -5.28 -25.75
C ASN A 229 -36.19 -5.65 -27.16
N ALA A 230 -35.80 -6.83 -27.66
CA ALA A 230 -36.27 -7.31 -28.96
C ALA A 230 -37.81 -7.45 -29.01
N SER A 231 -38.42 -7.99 -27.95
CA SER A 231 -39.88 -8.10 -27.85
C SER A 231 -40.58 -6.73 -27.77
N VAL A 232 -40.07 -5.80 -26.96
CA VAL A 232 -40.64 -4.44 -26.86
C VAL A 232 -40.54 -3.71 -28.20
N ASN A 233 -39.41 -3.83 -28.91
CA ASN A 233 -39.25 -3.25 -30.24
C ASN A 233 -40.24 -3.84 -31.25
N GLN A 234 -40.46 -5.16 -31.23
CA GLN A 234 -41.48 -5.80 -32.07
C GLN A 234 -42.89 -5.29 -31.74
N LEU A 235 -43.24 -5.21 -30.45
CA LEU A 235 -44.55 -4.75 -29.99
C LEU A 235 -44.80 -3.26 -30.29
N ASN A 236 -43.76 -2.43 -30.32
CA ASN A 236 -43.89 -1.02 -30.69
C ASN A 236 -44.01 -0.85 -32.22
N ASN A 237 -43.31 -1.66 -33.00
CA ASN A 237 -43.30 -1.53 -34.46
C ASN A 237 -44.61 -2.03 -35.09
N GLN A 238 -45.23 -3.09 -34.56
CA GLN A 238 -46.49 -3.66 -35.07
C GLN A 238 -47.65 -2.63 -35.18
N PRO A 239 -48.06 -1.92 -34.12
CA PRO A 239 -49.14 -0.94 -34.19
C PRO A 239 -48.78 0.27 -35.05
N ILE A 240 -47.51 0.69 -35.08
CA ILE A 240 -47.06 1.76 -35.97
C ILE A 240 -47.28 1.35 -37.43
N MET A 241 -46.88 0.13 -37.81
CA MET A 241 -47.06 -0.37 -39.18
C MET A 241 -48.55 -0.56 -39.54
N MET A 242 -49.38 -0.99 -38.59
CA MET A 242 -50.84 -1.05 -38.78
C MET A 242 -51.46 0.34 -39.00
N LEU A 243 -51.02 1.36 -38.25
CA LEU A 243 -51.51 2.73 -38.44
C LEU A 243 -51.16 3.28 -39.82
N TYR A 244 -49.96 3.00 -40.35
CA TYR A 244 -49.60 3.39 -41.72
C TYR A 244 -50.48 2.70 -42.76
N ALA A 245 -50.76 1.41 -42.58
CA ALA A 245 -51.67 0.66 -43.45
C ALA A 245 -53.11 1.21 -43.41
N ASP A 246 -53.65 1.49 -42.22
CA ASP A 246 -55.00 2.05 -42.04
C ASP A 246 -55.14 3.46 -42.64
N LEU A 247 -54.07 4.26 -42.58
CA LEU A 247 -54.01 5.60 -43.18
C LEU A 247 -53.78 5.58 -44.70
N GLY A 248 -53.54 4.40 -45.29
CA GLY A 248 -53.22 4.25 -46.71
C GLY A 248 -51.92 4.94 -47.11
N ARG A 249 -50.96 5.05 -46.18
CA ARG A 249 -49.66 5.70 -46.40
C ARG A 249 -48.52 4.72 -46.23
N GLU A 250 -47.50 4.86 -47.07
CA GLU A 250 -46.23 4.17 -46.90
C GLU A 250 -45.41 4.84 -45.78
N PRO A 251 -44.76 4.07 -44.89
CA PRO A 251 -43.75 4.61 -43.99
C PRO A 251 -42.59 5.23 -44.78
N SER A 252 -42.02 6.33 -44.28
CA SER A 252 -40.84 6.94 -44.92
C SER A 252 -39.67 5.96 -44.98
N GLY A 253 -39.01 5.87 -46.14
CA GLY A 253 -37.87 4.97 -46.37
C GLY A 253 -36.71 5.19 -45.38
N GLU A 254 -36.48 6.43 -44.94
CA GLU A 254 -35.47 6.74 -43.92
C GLU A 254 -35.77 6.07 -42.56
N ILE A 255 -37.04 5.98 -42.16
CA ILE A 255 -37.45 5.35 -40.91
C ILE A 255 -37.30 3.82 -41.01
N LEU A 256 -37.67 3.24 -42.14
CA LEU A 256 -37.52 1.80 -42.38
C LEU A 256 -36.05 1.38 -42.37
N GLN A 257 -35.18 2.21 -42.97
CA GLN A 257 -33.75 1.99 -42.97
C GLN A 257 -33.16 2.07 -41.54
N GLN A 258 -33.53 3.08 -40.75
CA GLN A 258 -33.08 3.18 -39.35
C GLN A 258 -33.54 1.99 -38.50
N VAL A 259 -34.78 1.53 -38.69
CA VAL A 259 -35.30 0.34 -37.97
C VAL A 259 -34.51 -0.91 -38.34
N GLN A 260 -34.16 -1.10 -39.62
CA GLN A 260 -33.33 -2.21 -40.07
C GLN A 260 -31.89 -2.13 -39.52
N GLU A 261 -31.29 -0.94 -39.49
CA GLU A 261 -29.95 -0.73 -38.95
C GLU A 261 -29.89 -1.04 -37.45
N ILE A 262 -30.88 -0.58 -36.67
CA ILE A 262 -30.98 -0.86 -35.23
C ILE A 262 -31.17 -2.37 -34.99
N GLN A 263 -31.98 -3.05 -35.80
CA GLN A 263 -32.18 -4.50 -35.70
C GLN A 263 -30.91 -5.28 -36.07
N ALA A 264 -30.17 -4.83 -37.08
CA ALA A 264 -28.91 -5.46 -37.50
C ALA A 264 -27.80 -5.30 -36.44
N GLN A 265 -27.69 -4.13 -35.80
CA GLN A 265 -26.73 -3.90 -34.71
C GLN A 265 -27.03 -4.79 -33.50
N GLN A 266 -28.30 -4.94 -33.12
CA GLN A 266 -28.72 -5.82 -32.03
C GLN A 266 -28.40 -7.30 -32.30
N ALA A 267 -28.55 -7.75 -33.56
CA ALA A 267 -28.19 -9.13 -33.95
C ALA A 267 -26.67 -9.40 -33.90
N GLN A 268 -25.84 -8.40 -34.17
CA GLN A 268 -24.38 -8.50 -34.10
C GLN A 268 -23.86 -8.53 -32.65
N GLU A 269 -24.45 -7.76 -31.74
CA GLU A 269 -24.10 -7.77 -30.32
C GLU A 269 -24.36 -9.12 -29.64
N ILE A 270 -25.42 -9.82 -30.05
CA ILE A 270 -25.73 -11.19 -29.60
C ILE A 270 -24.63 -12.19 -30.02
N HIS A 271 -24.03 -12.01 -31.21
CA HIS A 271 -22.97 -12.88 -31.72
C HIS A 271 -21.58 -12.57 -31.15
N ALA A 272 -21.26 -11.31 -30.87
CA ALA A 272 -19.94 -10.90 -30.37
C ALA A 272 -19.66 -11.36 -28.92
N GLN A 273 -20.68 -11.40 -28.06
CA GLN A 273 -20.51 -11.76 -26.64
C GLN A 273 -20.32 -13.27 -26.40
N GLY A 274 -20.61 -14.12 -27.39
CA GLY A 274 -20.34 -15.57 -27.33
C GLY A 274 -18.90 -15.97 -27.68
N ALA A 275 -18.11 -15.07 -28.28
CA ALA A 275 -16.81 -15.40 -28.88
C ALA A 275 -15.58 -14.81 -28.15
N THR A 276 -15.75 -13.85 -27.24
CA THR A 276 -14.60 -13.18 -26.59
C THR A 276 -14.21 -13.85 -25.27
N GLY A 277 -13.75 -15.10 -25.37
CA GLY A 277 -12.81 -15.67 -24.39
C GLY A 277 -11.38 -15.26 -24.75
N SER A 278 -11.10 -13.96 -24.92
CA SER A 278 -9.75 -13.49 -25.25
C SER A 278 -9.07 -12.94 -23.99
N SER A 279 -8.18 -13.77 -23.44
CA SER A 279 -7.21 -13.39 -22.42
C SER A 279 -6.22 -12.37 -23.01
N HIS A 280 -6.56 -11.09 -22.94
CA HIS A 280 -5.59 -10.02 -23.15
C HIS A 280 -4.95 -9.68 -21.81
N ASN A 281 -3.75 -10.25 -21.59
CA ASN A 281 -2.80 -9.74 -20.61
C ASN A 281 -2.41 -8.32 -21.03
N HIS A 282 -3.05 -7.32 -20.44
CA HIS A 282 -2.51 -5.97 -20.45
C HIS A 282 -1.48 -5.85 -19.34
N GLU A 283 -0.20 -5.87 -19.72
CA GLU A 283 0.86 -5.20 -18.98
C GLU A 283 0.47 -3.72 -18.84
N ARG A 284 -0.15 -3.38 -17.70
CA ARG A 284 -0.27 -1.98 -17.29
C ARG A 284 1.04 -1.58 -16.63
N ASN A 285 1.89 -0.92 -17.40
CA ASN A 285 2.82 0.07 -16.86
C ASN A 285 1.98 1.09 -16.10
N ASN A 286 2.03 1.04 -14.78
CA ASN A 286 1.36 2.01 -13.93
C ASN A 286 2.45 2.90 -13.32
N ASP A 287 2.82 3.92 -14.10
CA ASP A 287 3.47 5.10 -13.57
C ASP A 287 2.47 5.85 -12.69
N GLY A 288 2.91 6.08 -11.45
CA GLY A 288 2.42 7.03 -10.44
C GLY A 288 0.95 7.44 -10.47
N CYS A 289 0.17 6.98 -9.49
CA CYS A 289 -0.89 7.75 -8.82
C CYS A 289 -1.21 7.08 -7.47
N ASP A 290 -0.63 7.60 -6.39
CA ASP A 290 -1.07 7.34 -5.02
C ASP A 290 -2.53 7.80 -4.86
N ASN A 291 -3.44 6.86 -4.63
CA ASN A 291 -4.77 7.16 -4.08
C ASN A 291 -5.08 6.13 -2.98
N ASN A 292 -4.67 6.48 -1.76
CA ASN A 292 -5.05 5.75 -0.56
C ASN A 292 -6.50 6.08 -0.20
N HIS A 293 -7.41 5.14 -0.43
CA HIS A 293 -8.69 5.13 0.26
C HIS A 293 -9.17 3.71 0.54
N GLU A 294 -8.71 3.13 1.64
CA GLU A 294 -9.42 2.02 2.27
C GLU A 294 -9.46 2.28 3.79
N GLY A 295 -10.62 2.74 4.24
CA GLY A 295 -11.00 2.62 5.64
C GLY A 295 -11.38 1.16 5.89
N ASN A 296 -10.79 0.56 6.92
CA ASN A 296 -11.31 -0.67 7.49
C ASN A 296 -11.66 -0.44 8.96
N ASN A 297 -12.90 -0.84 9.22
CA ASN A 297 -13.67 -0.69 10.42
C ASN A 297 -13.60 -2.04 11.15
N ASP A 298 -12.65 -2.20 12.08
CA ASP A 298 -12.55 -3.42 12.87
C ASP A 298 -13.41 -3.27 14.12
N GLY A 299 -14.65 -3.78 14.01
CA GLY A 299 -15.50 -4.09 15.15
C GLY A 299 -14.92 -5.27 15.92
N CYS A 300 -14.51 -5.04 17.15
CA CYS A 300 -14.21 -6.10 18.11
C CYS A 300 -15.53 -6.68 18.62
N GLU A 301 -15.88 -7.89 18.21
CA GLU A 301 -16.89 -8.69 18.92
C GLU A 301 -16.17 -9.59 19.94
N ASP A 302 -16.28 -9.19 21.20
CA ASP A 302 -15.99 -10.02 22.37
C ASP A 302 -17.00 -11.17 22.45
N ASN A 303 -16.53 -12.41 22.34
CA ASN A 303 -17.31 -13.57 22.78
C ASN A 303 -16.71 -14.12 24.07
N SER A 304 -17.22 -13.59 25.18
CA SER A 304 -17.15 -14.22 26.50
C SER A 304 -18.41 -15.08 26.69
N SER A 305 -18.23 -16.41 26.68
CA SER A 305 -19.13 -17.40 27.27
C SER A 305 -18.22 -18.46 27.88
N LYS A 306 -18.04 -18.50 29.20
CA LYS A 306 -18.83 -19.29 30.16
C LYS A 306 -19.05 -20.71 29.63
N ASP A 307 -18.41 -21.68 30.29
CA ASP A 307 -19.06 -22.92 30.66
C ASP A 307 -18.45 -23.45 31.97
N GLU A 308 -19.34 -23.59 32.95
CA GLU A 308 -19.17 -24.40 34.16
C GLU A 308 -19.38 -25.88 33.84
N ALA A 309 -18.95 -26.71 34.79
CA ALA A 309 -19.41 -28.07 35.07
C ALA A 309 -18.93 -29.22 34.17
N SER A 310 -17.93 -29.96 34.66
CA SER A 310 -18.15 -31.26 35.34
C SER A 310 -16.91 -31.69 36.11
#